data_AF-A0A926QLW1-F1
#
_entry.id   AF-A0A926QLW1-F1
#
_cell.length_a   1.000
_cell.length_b   1.000
_cell.length_c   1.000
_cell.angle_alpha   90.00
_cell.angle_beta   90.00
_cell.angle_gamma   90.00
#
_symmetry.space_group_name_H-M   'P 1'
#
loop_
_entity.id
_entity.type
_entity.pdbx_description
1 polymer ?
#
loop_
_entity_poly.entity_id
_entity_poly.type
_entity_poly.pdbx_seq_one_letter_code
_entity_poly.pdbx_strand_id
1 'polypeptide(L)'
;MYKRIGITVLLSLIGISLLLTPLQAERSRQIYYQDQVAVLMYHHVHDKDTSSGTITPVLFEEQMQSLLSKGYHFISLNEFKQFMEGATVPVNAVLVTFDDGYQSFYTSAYPILKSLRIPAVNFVITNELTNPLGSYIPSMSREQVSEMTHATNFIDIGCHTDSLHHKLPSGKAALVGRLDQNGQQETDEAYKQRVFKDTNACVGKLKGLTEAPLDTMAYPFGITSPEATALVRQAGIRYAFTISPEMATRSADRLLIPRINAGSPGITPELLHRSIQRRVTAQPGNAPLRLDVATAAEQLGGSAVLEGGALQLRLRGQAFTLQVNAKTATRGQTRVILREPVLRVHGRVTIALDDLQALIGLPLVYTPATGTVAERVTPSVK
;
A
#
# COMPACT_ATOMS: atom_id res chain seq x y z
N MET A 1 -57.11 -29.45 24.73
CA MET A 1 -55.82 -29.38 25.44
C MET A 1 -54.60 -29.75 24.58
N TYR A 2 -54.72 -30.59 23.55
CA TYR A 2 -53.55 -31.07 22.77
C TYR A 2 -52.96 -30.11 21.73
N LYS A 3 -53.69 -29.07 21.28
CA LYS A 3 -53.18 -28.10 20.28
C LYS A 3 -52.20 -27.04 20.81
N ARG A 4 -52.16 -26.78 22.14
CA ARG A 4 -51.26 -25.77 22.74
C ARG A 4 -49.89 -26.32 23.15
N ILE A 5 -49.78 -27.64 23.33
CA ILE A 5 -48.51 -28.28 23.73
C ILE A 5 -47.58 -28.43 22.51
N GLY A 6 -48.13 -28.73 21.31
CA GLY A 6 -47.33 -28.87 20.09
C GLY A 6 -46.65 -27.59 19.61
N ILE A 7 -47.26 -26.41 19.84
CA ILE A 7 -46.69 -25.11 19.44
C ILE A 7 -45.53 -24.71 20.37
N THR A 8 -45.61 -25.09 21.65
CA THR A 8 -44.58 -24.73 22.64
C THR A 8 -43.31 -25.57 22.46
N VAL A 9 -43.43 -26.85 22.11
CA VAL A 9 -42.28 -27.73 21.82
C VAL A 9 -41.58 -27.38 20.50
N LEU A 10 -42.34 -26.94 19.48
CA LEU A 10 -41.79 -26.51 18.20
C LEU A 10 -41.00 -25.18 18.30
N LEU A 11 -41.49 -24.22 19.11
CA LEU A 11 -40.81 -22.95 19.36
C LEU A 11 -39.53 -23.12 20.21
N SER A 12 -39.48 -24.08 21.13
CA SER A 12 -38.24 -24.40 21.86
C SER A 12 -37.18 -25.08 20.98
N LEU A 13 -37.57 -25.90 20.00
CA LEU A 13 -36.61 -26.54 19.08
C LEU A 13 -36.04 -25.57 18.05
N ILE A 14 -36.84 -24.60 17.56
CA ILE A 14 -36.37 -23.51 16.70
C ILE A 14 -35.48 -22.54 17.51
N GLY A 15 -35.84 -22.25 18.77
CA GLY A 15 -35.01 -21.44 19.66
C GLY A 15 -33.65 -22.08 19.97
N ILE A 16 -33.59 -23.41 20.13
CA ILE A 16 -32.34 -24.14 20.40
C ILE A 16 -31.50 -24.33 19.11
N SER A 17 -32.11 -24.44 17.92
CA SER A 17 -31.35 -24.45 16.66
C SER A 17 -30.79 -23.07 16.28
N LEU A 18 -31.42 -21.98 16.74
CA LEU A 18 -30.93 -20.60 16.60
C LEU A 18 -29.91 -20.20 17.68
N LEU A 19 -29.81 -20.97 18.78
CA LEU A 19 -28.80 -20.78 19.83
C LEU A 19 -27.53 -21.60 19.61
N LEU A 20 -27.48 -22.45 18.57
CA LEU A 20 -26.33 -23.31 18.23
C LEU A 20 -25.60 -22.92 16.93
N THR A 21 -25.89 -21.76 16.34
CA THR A 21 -25.03 -21.17 15.30
C THR A 21 -24.78 -19.69 15.62
N PRO A 22 -23.61 -19.39 16.20
CA PRO A 22 -22.49 -19.06 15.31
C PRO A 22 -21.18 -19.73 15.79
N LEU A 23 -21.10 -21.05 15.76
CA LEU A 23 -19.79 -21.75 15.76
C LEU A 23 -19.30 -22.06 14.33
N GLN A 24 -19.92 -21.45 13.33
CA GLN A 24 -19.63 -21.67 11.91
C GLN A 24 -19.34 -20.38 11.13
N ALA A 25 -18.72 -19.39 11.79
CA ALA A 25 -18.15 -18.24 11.11
C ALA A 25 -16.81 -17.71 11.68
N GLU A 26 -16.17 -18.45 12.60
CA GLU A 26 -14.70 -18.39 12.66
C GLU A 26 -14.12 -19.26 11.54
N ARG A 27 -14.39 -18.88 10.28
CA ARG A 27 -13.37 -19.15 9.27
C ARG A 27 -12.15 -18.45 9.82
N SER A 28 -11.11 -19.18 10.18
CA SER A 28 -9.83 -18.57 10.54
C SER A 28 -9.44 -17.66 9.39
N ARG A 29 -9.69 -16.35 9.54
CA ARG A 29 -9.38 -15.37 8.49
C ARG A 29 -7.87 -15.41 8.37
N GLN A 30 -7.39 -15.85 7.22
CA GLN A 30 -5.97 -16.04 7.00
C GLN A 30 -5.26 -14.71 7.22
N ILE A 31 -4.34 -14.68 8.17
CA ILE A 31 -3.50 -13.51 8.43
C ILE A 31 -2.36 -13.55 7.42
N TYR A 32 -2.36 -12.58 6.50
CA TYR A 32 -1.30 -12.42 5.50
C TYR A 32 -0.21 -11.48 6.00
N TYR A 33 -0.59 -10.43 6.73
CA TYR A 33 0.33 -9.48 7.35
C TYR A 33 -0.34 -8.75 8.53
N GLN A 34 0.50 -8.15 9.36
CA GLN A 34 0.11 -7.27 10.45
C GLN A 34 1.11 -6.12 10.56
N ASP A 35 0.69 -5.05 11.23
CA ASP A 35 1.51 -3.86 11.47
C ASP A 35 2.03 -3.16 10.19
N GLN A 36 1.28 -3.29 9.10
CA GLN A 36 1.56 -2.69 7.81
C GLN A 36 0.23 -2.48 7.09
N VAL A 37 0.23 -1.54 6.14
CA VAL A 37 -0.96 -1.22 5.34
C VAL A 37 -0.63 -1.38 3.86
N ALA A 38 -1.47 -2.11 3.14
CA ALA A 38 -1.48 -2.07 1.69
C ALA A 38 -2.23 -0.82 1.24
N VAL A 39 -1.54 0.16 0.67
CA VAL A 39 -2.19 1.34 0.09
C VAL A 39 -2.42 1.09 -1.39
N LEU A 40 -3.68 1.03 -1.81
CA LEU A 40 -4.08 0.74 -3.19
C LEU A 40 -4.31 2.05 -3.96
N MET A 41 -3.79 2.12 -5.18
CA MET A 41 -3.94 3.27 -6.06
C MET A 41 -4.80 2.93 -7.27
N TYR A 42 -5.81 3.76 -7.49
CA TYR A 42 -6.73 3.77 -8.63
C TYR A 42 -6.76 5.16 -9.27
N HIS A 43 -7.25 5.29 -10.50
CA HIS A 43 -7.46 6.60 -11.15
C HIS A 43 -8.87 6.66 -11.73
N HIS A 44 -9.09 6.09 -12.91
CA HIS A 44 -10.34 6.21 -13.65
C HIS A 44 -11.20 4.94 -13.52
N VAL A 45 -12.52 5.09 -13.30
CA VAL A 45 -13.45 3.96 -13.20
C VAL A 45 -14.52 4.03 -14.29
N HIS A 46 -14.33 3.30 -15.39
CA HIS A 46 -15.13 3.47 -16.60
C HIS A 46 -15.26 2.17 -17.40
N ASP A 47 -16.43 1.95 -18.00
CA ASP A 47 -16.79 0.68 -18.64
C ASP A 47 -16.00 0.37 -19.91
N LYS A 48 -15.65 1.41 -20.68
CA LYS A 48 -15.17 1.27 -22.07
C LYS A 48 -13.74 1.74 -22.29
N ASP A 49 -13.21 2.54 -21.38
CA ASP A 49 -11.84 3.03 -21.54
C ASP A 49 -10.88 1.94 -21.04
N THR A 50 -9.93 1.57 -21.89
CA THR A 50 -8.97 0.48 -21.63
C THR A 50 -7.56 1.02 -21.38
N SER A 51 -7.42 2.31 -21.09
CA SER A 51 -6.17 2.92 -20.68
C SER A 51 -5.58 2.23 -19.44
N SER A 52 -4.26 2.28 -19.29
CA SER A 52 -3.55 1.51 -18.26
C SER A 52 -3.91 1.88 -16.82
N GLY A 53 -4.42 3.09 -16.58
CA GLY A 53 -4.93 3.59 -15.30
C GLY A 53 -6.45 3.49 -15.12
N THR A 54 -7.14 2.80 -16.02
CA THR A 54 -8.61 2.66 -16.00
C THR A 54 -9.01 1.27 -15.52
N ILE A 55 -10.06 1.19 -14.70
CA ILE A 55 -10.69 -0.07 -14.27
C ILE A 55 -12.18 0.01 -14.54
N THR A 56 -12.84 -1.10 -14.88
CA THR A 56 -14.30 -1.09 -15.01
C THR A 56 -14.96 -1.06 -13.61
N PRO A 57 -16.16 -0.47 -13.46
CA PRO A 57 -16.91 -0.52 -12.20
C PRO A 57 -17.09 -1.96 -11.69
N VAL A 58 -17.41 -2.90 -12.59
CA VAL A 58 -17.59 -4.32 -12.26
C VAL A 58 -16.30 -4.92 -11.69
N LEU A 59 -15.16 -4.74 -12.37
CA LEU A 59 -13.89 -5.29 -11.91
C LEU A 59 -13.44 -4.65 -10.58
N PHE A 60 -13.70 -3.36 -10.40
CA PHE A 60 -13.43 -2.67 -9.13
C PHE A 60 -14.27 -3.25 -7.99
N GLU A 61 -15.57 -3.46 -8.20
CA GLU A 61 -16.45 -4.11 -7.20
C GLU A 61 -15.97 -5.52 -6.86
N GLU A 62 -15.63 -6.33 -7.87
CA GLU A 62 -15.09 -7.68 -7.67
C GLU A 62 -13.79 -7.68 -6.85
N GLN A 63 -12.88 -6.73 -7.10
CA GLN A 63 -11.66 -6.58 -6.31
C GLN A 63 -11.98 -6.28 -4.84
N MET A 64 -12.88 -5.33 -4.57
CA MET A 64 -13.27 -4.94 -3.21
C MET A 64 -13.94 -6.10 -2.45
N GLN A 65 -14.91 -6.76 -3.08
CA GLN A 65 -15.61 -7.91 -2.50
C GLN A 65 -14.64 -9.09 -2.26
N SER A 66 -13.71 -9.34 -3.18
CA SER A 66 -12.71 -10.40 -3.03
C SER A 66 -11.79 -10.12 -1.83
N LEU A 67 -11.29 -8.90 -1.67
CA LEU A 67 -10.49 -8.52 -0.50
C LEU A 67 -11.28 -8.67 0.81
N LEU A 68 -12.54 -8.21 0.87
CA LEU A 68 -13.41 -8.44 2.03
C LEU A 68 -13.55 -9.94 2.35
N SER A 69 -13.83 -10.76 1.32
CA SER A 69 -14.01 -12.21 1.48
C SER A 69 -12.76 -12.94 1.97
N LYS A 70 -11.57 -12.40 1.66
CA LYS A 70 -10.26 -12.91 2.10
C LYS A 70 -9.83 -12.38 3.47
N GLY A 71 -10.65 -11.56 4.13
CA GLY A 71 -10.39 -11.05 5.47
C GLY A 71 -9.41 -9.89 5.52
N TYR A 72 -9.35 -9.09 4.45
CA TYR A 72 -8.72 -7.77 4.50
C TYR A 72 -9.62 -6.77 5.25
N HIS A 73 -9.00 -5.82 5.95
CA HIS A 73 -9.70 -4.79 6.71
C HIS A 73 -9.40 -3.42 6.09
N PHE A 74 -10.43 -2.80 5.52
CA PHE A 74 -10.31 -1.47 4.96
C PHE A 74 -10.29 -0.43 6.09
N ILE A 75 -9.33 0.48 6.05
CA ILE A 75 -9.14 1.54 7.05
C ILE A 75 -9.30 2.92 6.41
N SER A 76 -9.77 3.88 7.20
CA SER A 76 -9.85 5.29 6.86
C SER A 76 -8.47 5.95 6.78
N LEU A 77 -8.39 7.12 6.15
CA LEU A 77 -7.16 7.92 6.15
C LEU A 77 -6.76 8.31 7.57
N ASN A 78 -7.72 8.60 8.44
CA ASN A 78 -7.44 8.94 9.84
C ASN A 78 -6.80 7.76 10.60
N GLU A 79 -7.33 6.54 10.47
CA GLU A 79 -6.70 5.34 11.05
C GLU A 79 -5.31 5.10 10.47
N PHE A 80 -5.11 5.31 9.17
CA PHE A 80 -3.79 5.25 8.55
C PHE A 80 -2.82 6.30 9.11
N LYS A 81 -3.26 7.54 9.34
CA LYS A 81 -2.43 8.60 9.95
C LYS A 81 -2.04 8.23 11.39
N GLN A 82 -2.98 7.72 12.17
CA GLN A 82 -2.74 7.24 13.53
C GLN A 82 -1.74 6.08 13.53
N PHE A 83 -1.82 5.16 12.56
CA PHE A 83 -0.84 4.09 12.38
C PHE A 83 0.58 4.63 12.17
N MET A 84 0.72 5.60 11.28
CA MET A 84 2.01 6.28 11.04
C MET A 84 2.52 7.05 12.27
N GLU A 85 1.65 7.32 13.25
CA GLU A 85 1.96 7.95 14.53
C GLU A 85 2.16 6.98 15.70
N GLY A 86 2.00 5.67 15.48
CA GLY A 86 2.28 4.62 16.47
C GLY A 86 1.07 3.81 16.93
N ALA A 87 -0.15 4.15 16.50
CA ALA A 87 -1.35 3.36 16.81
C ALA A 87 -1.36 2.02 16.05
N THR A 88 -2.05 1.01 16.55
CA THR A 88 -2.19 -0.29 15.87
C THR A 88 -3.15 -0.21 14.68
N VAL A 89 -2.99 -1.13 13.73
CA VAL A 89 -3.94 -1.37 12.63
C VAL A 89 -4.45 -2.81 12.69
N PRO A 90 -5.64 -3.10 12.16
CA PRO A 90 -6.10 -4.47 12.01
C PRO A 90 -5.12 -5.29 11.15
N VAL A 91 -5.12 -6.61 11.33
CA VAL A 91 -4.42 -7.51 10.41
C VAL A 91 -4.95 -7.32 8.99
N ASN A 92 -4.11 -7.52 7.98
CA ASN A 92 -4.49 -7.35 6.57
C ASN A 92 -5.09 -5.96 6.25
N ALA A 93 -4.58 -4.90 6.88
CA ALA A 93 -5.08 -3.53 6.70
C ALA A 93 -4.85 -2.98 5.29
N VAL A 94 -5.88 -2.37 4.70
CA VAL A 94 -5.88 -1.79 3.36
C VAL A 94 -6.40 -0.36 3.39
N LEU A 95 -5.68 0.56 2.76
CA LEU A 95 -6.17 1.91 2.46
C LEU A 95 -6.43 2.02 0.97
N VAL A 96 -7.62 2.47 0.56
CA VAL A 96 -7.96 2.67 -0.85
C VAL A 96 -7.78 4.14 -1.21
N THR A 97 -7.03 4.42 -2.27
CA THR A 97 -6.77 5.77 -2.77
C THR A 97 -7.09 5.87 -4.27
N PHE A 98 -7.59 7.03 -4.67
CA PHE A 98 -7.85 7.41 -6.05
C PHE A 98 -7.13 8.71 -6.36
N ASP A 99 -6.53 8.80 -7.53
CA ASP A 99 -5.85 10.01 -8.01
C ASP A 99 -6.72 10.80 -9.01
N ASP A 100 -6.21 11.97 -9.38
CA ASP A 100 -6.71 12.91 -10.40
C ASP A 100 -8.03 13.65 -10.10
N GLY A 101 -8.92 13.10 -9.28
CA GLY A 101 -10.20 13.74 -8.98
C GLY A 101 -11.25 13.60 -10.09
N TYR A 102 -11.16 12.52 -10.88
CA TYR A 102 -12.11 12.26 -11.97
C TYR A 102 -13.55 12.11 -11.49
N GLN A 103 -14.49 12.55 -12.32
CA GLN A 103 -15.93 12.45 -12.09
C GLN A 103 -16.38 10.99 -11.87
N SER A 104 -15.69 10.05 -12.52
CA SER A 104 -15.95 8.61 -12.37
C SER A 104 -15.75 8.09 -10.95
N PHE A 105 -14.96 8.78 -10.12
CA PHE A 105 -14.92 8.47 -8.69
C PHE A 105 -16.30 8.67 -8.06
N TYR A 106 -16.94 9.82 -8.28
CA TYR A 106 -18.27 10.12 -7.73
C TYR A 106 -19.37 9.26 -8.36
N THR A 107 -19.36 9.07 -9.69
CA THR A 107 -20.48 8.39 -10.37
C THR A 107 -20.40 6.87 -10.33
N SER A 108 -19.19 6.31 -10.24
CA SER A 108 -18.96 4.86 -10.39
C SER A 108 -18.37 4.24 -9.13
N ALA A 109 -17.26 4.77 -8.61
CA ALA A 109 -16.56 4.17 -7.47
C ALA A 109 -17.28 4.40 -6.13
N TYR A 110 -17.72 5.64 -5.88
CA TYR A 110 -18.33 6.06 -4.62
C TYR A 110 -19.61 5.27 -4.28
N PRO A 111 -20.54 4.98 -5.20
CA PRO A 111 -21.69 4.13 -4.91
C PRO A 111 -21.30 2.71 -4.45
N ILE A 112 -20.27 2.11 -5.06
CA ILE A 112 -19.73 0.79 -4.68
C ILE A 112 -19.06 0.85 -3.30
N LEU A 113 -18.21 1.86 -3.06
CA LEU A 113 -17.57 2.06 -1.77
C LEU A 113 -18.61 2.28 -0.66
N LYS A 114 -19.66 3.03 -0.95
CA LYS A 114 -20.76 3.30 -0.01
C LYS A 114 -21.58 2.05 0.30
N SER A 115 -21.89 1.22 -0.69
CA SER A 115 -22.63 -0.03 -0.48
C SER A 115 -21.82 -1.04 0.34
N LEU A 116 -20.52 -1.10 0.12
CA LEU A 116 -19.59 -1.99 0.83
C LEU A 116 -19.04 -1.40 2.14
N ARG A 117 -19.34 -0.12 2.44
CA ARG A 117 -18.80 0.65 3.58
C ARG A 117 -17.27 0.65 3.63
N ILE A 118 -16.64 0.82 2.48
CA ILE A 118 -15.18 0.87 2.35
C ILE A 118 -14.71 2.33 2.40
N PRO A 119 -13.87 2.71 3.38
CA PRO A 119 -13.25 4.03 3.38
C PRO A 119 -12.29 4.21 2.20
N ALA A 120 -12.22 5.43 1.67
CA ALA A 120 -11.30 5.76 0.59
C ALA A 120 -10.85 7.22 0.64
N VAL A 121 -9.76 7.51 -0.07
CA VAL A 121 -9.22 8.86 -0.25
C VAL A 121 -9.20 9.21 -1.73
N ASN A 122 -9.62 10.42 -2.09
CA ASN A 122 -9.47 10.92 -3.45
C ASN A 122 -8.52 12.14 -3.49
N PHE A 123 -7.40 12.02 -4.20
CA PHE A 123 -6.43 13.08 -4.41
C PHE A 123 -6.82 13.89 -5.66
N VAL A 124 -7.11 15.17 -5.48
CA VAL A 124 -7.76 16.01 -6.50
C VAL A 124 -6.78 17.02 -7.10
N ILE A 125 -6.77 17.12 -8.44
CA ILE A 125 -6.11 18.21 -9.16
C ILE A 125 -7.03 19.44 -9.11
N THR A 126 -6.77 20.38 -8.21
CA THR A 126 -7.80 21.37 -7.84
C THR A 126 -8.06 22.43 -8.90
N ASN A 127 -7.16 22.63 -9.86
CA ASN A 127 -7.44 23.52 -10.98
C ASN A 127 -8.54 22.96 -11.90
N GLU A 128 -8.65 21.63 -12.01
CA GLU A 128 -9.67 21.00 -12.85
C GLU A 128 -11.09 21.13 -12.27
N LEU A 129 -11.24 21.37 -10.96
CA LEU A 129 -12.55 21.63 -10.34
C LEU A 129 -13.23 22.91 -10.87
N THR A 130 -12.45 23.83 -11.46
CA THR A 130 -12.97 25.11 -11.97
C THR A 130 -13.68 24.97 -13.30
N ASN A 131 -13.29 23.98 -14.10
CA ASN A 131 -13.94 23.63 -15.36
C ASN A 131 -13.95 22.11 -15.51
N PRO A 132 -14.92 21.42 -14.87
CA PRO A 132 -14.91 19.95 -14.81
C PRO A 132 -14.98 19.23 -16.15
N LEU A 133 -15.46 19.91 -17.19
CA LEU A 133 -15.55 19.40 -18.57
C LEU A 133 -14.39 19.88 -19.46
N GLY A 134 -13.41 20.59 -18.89
CA GLY A 134 -12.28 21.17 -19.62
C GLY A 134 -11.16 20.19 -19.96
N SER A 135 -11.06 19.09 -19.22
CA SER A 135 -10.10 18.01 -19.44
C SER A 135 -10.72 16.87 -20.27
N TYR A 136 -9.89 16.07 -20.95
CA TYR A 136 -10.35 14.92 -21.76
C TYR A 136 -11.17 13.93 -20.91
N ILE A 137 -10.70 13.67 -19.69
CA ILE A 137 -11.46 12.96 -18.68
C ILE A 137 -12.12 13.99 -17.77
N PRO A 138 -13.45 13.98 -17.62
CA PRO A 138 -14.13 14.91 -16.73
C PRO A 138 -13.66 14.78 -15.28
N SER A 139 -13.43 15.90 -14.61
CA SER A 139 -13.18 15.95 -13.17
C SER A 139 -14.50 16.05 -12.39
N MET A 140 -14.47 15.80 -11.09
CA MET A 140 -15.60 16.10 -10.22
C MET A 140 -15.86 17.61 -10.16
N SER A 141 -17.11 18.00 -9.98
CA SER A 141 -17.46 19.37 -9.57
C SER A 141 -17.18 19.58 -8.08
N ARG A 142 -17.09 20.85 -7.65
CA ARG A 142 -16.95 21.21 -6.23
C ARG A 142 -18.15 20.71 -5.42
N GLU A 143 -19.34 20.75 -6.01
CA GLU A 143 -20.59 20.30 -5.43
C GLU A 143 -20.56 18.78 -5.21
N GLN A 144 -20.09 18.00 -6.19
CA GLN A 144 -19.92 16.54 -6.04
C GLN A 144 -18.93 16.18 -4.93
N VAL A 145 -17.79 16.89 -4.88
CA VAL A 145 -16.81 16.70 -3.80
C VAL A 145 -17.44 17.01 -2.45
N SER A 146 -18.08 18.17 -2.30
CA SER A 146 -18.71 18.60 -1.05
C SER A 146 -19.84 17.66 -0.63
N GLU A 147 -20.73 17.26 -1.53
CA GLU A 147 -21.82 16.35 -1.22
C GLU A 147 -21.29 15.03 -0.67
N MET A 148 -20.31 14.42 -1.35
CA MET A 148 -19.78 13.11 -0.99
C MET A 148 -19.06 13.10 0.37
N THR A 149 -18.25 14.14 0.64
CA THR A 149 -17.50 14.27 1.91
C THR A 149 -18.37 14.65 3.10
N HIS A 150 -19.54 15.25 2.88
CA HIS A 150 -20.50 15.56 3.95
C HIS A 150 -21.56 14.45 4.13
N ALA A 151 -21.87 13.71 3.05
CA ALA A 151 -22.81 12.59 3.11
C ALA A 151 -22.22 11.34 3.76
N THR A 152 -20.90 11.26 3.87
CA THR A 152 -20.19 10.14 4.49
C THR A 152 -19.05 10.61 5.38
N ASN A 153 -18.71 9.84 6.40
CA ASN A 153 -17.56 10.09 7.26
C ASN A 153 -16.34 9.22 6.89
N PHE A 154 -16.36 8.58 5.72
CA PHE A 154 -15.34 7.61 5.31
C PHE A 154 -14.75 7.89 3.90
N ILE A 155 -15.19 8.96 3.23
CA ILE A 155 -14.54 9.45 2.01
C ILE A 155 -13.79 10.73 2.32
N ASP A 156 -12.45 10.62 2.32
CA ASP A 156 -11.55 11.75 2.49
C ASP A 156 -11.09 12.29 1.14
N ILE A 157 -10.67 13.55 1.12
CA ILE A 157 -10.01 14.17 -0.04
C ILE A 157 -8.63 14.68 0.34
N GLY A 158 -7.74 14.72 -0.64
CA GLY A 158 -6.39 15.25 -0.49
C GLY A 158 -5.94 15.99 -1.73
N CYS A 159 -4.75 16.59 -1.65
CA CYS A 159 -4.20 17.37 -2.74
C CYS A 159 -3.51 16.47 -3.80
N HIS A 160 -3.69 16.77 -5.09
CA HIS A 160 -2.89 16.21 -6.18
C HIS A 160 -2.21 17.30 -7.02
N THR A 161 -1.73 18.34 -6.32
CA THR A 161 -1.31 19.66 -6.86
C THR A 161 -2.47 20.49 -7.40
N ASP A 162 -2.26 21.80 -7.55
CA ASP A 162 -3.27 22.63 -8.18
C ASP A 162 -3.18 22.51 -9.71
N SER A 163 -2.01 22.83 -10.26
CA SER A 163 -1.77 22.91 -11.71
C SER A 163 -0.47 22.23 -12.14
N LEU A 164 0.23 21.52 -11.24
CA LEU A 164 1.52 20.87 -11.52
C LEU A 164 1.41 19.40 -11.93
N HIS A 165 0.21 18.90 -12.23
CA HIS A 165 -0.02 17.56 -12.77
C HIS A 165 0.24 17.48 -14.29
N HIS A 166 1.46 17.79 -14.70
CA HIS A 166 1.90 17.66 -16.10
C HIS A 166 3.41 17.42 -16.19
N LYS A 167 3.86 17.00 -17.38
CA LYS A 167 5.28 16.94 -17.72
C LYS A 167 5.70 18.23 -18.39
N LEU A 168 6.88 18.73 -18.02
CA LEU A 168 7.54 19.82 -18.72
C LEU A 168 8.06 19.32 -20.09
N PRO A 169 8.41 20.23 -21.03
CA PRO A 169 9.04 19.83 -22.30
C PRO A 169 10.31 18.99 -22.12
N SER A 170 11.01 19.12 -20.98
CA SER A 170 12.16 18.30 -20.59
C SER A 170 11.81 16.86 -20.18
N GLY A 171 10.53 16.48 -20.14
CA GLY A 171 10.04 15.19 -19.66
C GLY A 171 9.96 15.07 -18.13
N LYS A 172 10.48 16.04 -17.37
CA LYS A 172 10.39 16.06 -15.90
C LYS A 172 8.97 16.38 -15.45
N ALA A 173 8.55 15.84 -14.30
CA ALA A 173 7.31 16.27 -13.66
C ALA A 173 7.42 17.75 -13.25
N ALA A 174 6.37 18.54 -13.48
CA ALA A 174 6.38 19.98 -13.21
C ALA A 174 6.63 20.31 -11.73
N LEU A 175 6.26 19.41 -10.81
CA LEU A 175 6.53 19.56 -9.38
C LEU A 175 8.04 19.58 -9.04
N VAL A 176 8.88 18.93 -9.85
CA VAL A 176 10.32 18.77 -9.58
C VAL A 176 11.19 19.52 -10.60
N GLY A 177 10.76 19.55 -11.86
CA GLY A 177 11.50 20.21 -12.93
C GLY A 177 11.46 21.73 -12.81
N ARG A 178 12.57 22.36 -13.22
CA ARG A 178 12.63 23.80 -13.48
C ARG A 178 11.96 24.09 -14.83
N LEU A 179 11.17 25.16 -14.88
CA LEU A 179 10.62 25.66 -16.13
C LEU A 179 11.73 26.19 -17.03
N ASP A 180 11.50 26.15 -18.33
CA ASP A 180 12.28 26.87 -19.33
C ASP A 180 11.33 27.81 -20.07
N GLN A 181 11.64 29.10 -20.07
CA GLN A 181 10.90 30.11 -20.81
C GLN A 181 11.86 30.77 -21.80
N ASN A 182 11.71 30.44 -23.09
CA ASN A 182 12.51 31.01 -24.18
C ASN A 182 14.03 30.84 -24.00
N GLY A 183 14.48 29.69 -23.50
CA GLY A 183 15.89 29.39 -23.26
C GLY A 183 16.44 29.95 -21.96
N GLN A 184 15.59 30.56 -21.13
CA GLN A 184 15.95 30.95 -19.77
C GLN A 184 15.35 29.96 -18.78
N GLN A 185 16.24 29.26 -18.07
CA GLN A 185 15.84 28.35 -17.01
C GLN A 185 15.32 29.14 -15.80
N GLU A 186 14.22 28.67 -15.23
CA GLU A 186 13.66 29.16 -13.98
C GLU A 186 14.71 29.16 -12.86
N THR A 187 14.81 30.28 -12.15
CA THR A 187 15.72 30.41 -11.00
C THR A 187 15.26 29.53 -9.84
N ASP A 188 16.17 29.17 -8.93
CA ASP A 188 15.82 28.37 -7.76
C ASP A 188 14.75 29.02 -6.88
N GLU A 189 14.79 30.34 -6.74
CA GLU A 189 13.78 31.08 -5.95
C GLU A 189 12.41 31.03 -6.63
N ALA A 190 12.35 31.23 -7.95
CA ALA A 190 11.11 31.14 -8.70
C ALA A 190 10.48 29.73 -8.63
N TYR A 191 11.30 28.69 -8.73
CA TYR A 191 10.87 27.31 -8.54
C TYR A 191 10.28 27.08 -7.15
N LYS A 192 10.99 27.48 -6.10
CA LYS A 192 10.54 27.30 -4.71
C LYS A 192 9.19 27.96 -4.50
N GLN A 193 9.03 29.19 -4.99
CA GLN A 193 7.78 29.93 -4.91
C GLN A 193 6.67 29.25 -5.71
N ARG A 194 6.94 28.75 -6.92
CA ARG A 194 5.94 28.07 -7.75
C ARG A 194 5.41 26.82 -7.07
N VAL A 195 6.28 25.93 -6.61
CA VAL A 195 5.88 24.68 -5.94
C VAL A 195 5.14 24.95 -4.63
N PHE A 196 5.63 25.89 -3.82
CA PHE A 196 5.00 26.26 -2.56
C PHE A 196 3.62 26.91 -2.78
N LYS A 197 3.49 27.84 -3.75
CA LYS A 197 2.22 28.50 -4.07
C LYS A 197 1.20 27.52 -4.63
N ASP A 198 1.62 26.63 -5.53
CA ASP A 198 0.74 25.61 -6.09
C ASP A 198 0.18 24.67 -5.00
N THR A 199 1.05 24.17 -4.12
CA THR A 199 0.62 23.28 -3.02
C THR A 199 -0.34 24.00 -2.07
N ASN A 200 -0.09 25.27 -1.74
CA ASN A 200 -1.00 26.08 -0.92
C ASN A 200 -2.33 26.37 -1.64
N ALA A 201 -2.31 26.65 -2.94
CA ALA A 201 -3.51 26.87 -3.73
C ALA A 201 -4.38 25.61 -3.74
N CYS A 202 -3.75 24.44 -3.87
CA CYS A 202 -4.42 23.15 -3.81
C CYS A 202 -5.14 22.93 -2.48
N VAL A 203 -4.41 23.03 -1.37
CA VAL A 203 -5.01 22.93 -0.02
C VAL A 203 -6.11 23.99 0.16
N GLY A 204 -5.87 25.23 -0.27
CA GLY A 204 -6.81 26.33 -0.16
C GLY A 204 -8.12 26.12 -0.93
N LYS A 205 -8.06 25.56 -2.15
CA LYS A 205 -9.25 25.31 -2.99
C LYS A 205 -10.11 24.15 -2.46
N LEU A 206 -9.52 23.21 -1.71
CA LEU A 206 -10.24 22.13 -1.03
C LEU A 206 -10.89 22.56 0.29
N LYS A 207 -10.44 23.66 0.90
CA LYS A 207 -11.06 24.18 2.13
C LYS A 207 -12.54 24.49 1.90
N GLY A 208 -13.37 24.10 2.87
CA GLY A 208 -14.82 24.26 2.81
C GLY A 208 -15.52 23.22 1.92
N LEU A 209 -14.79 22.35 1.23
CA LEU A 209 -15.37 21.17 0.57
C LEU A 209 -15.37 19.93 1.47
N THR A 210 -14.66 19.96 2.59
CA THR A 210 -14.61 18.90 3.59
C THR A 210 -14.29 19.49 4.96
N GLU A 211 -14.74 18.81 6.02
CA GLU A 211 -14.37 19.09 7.41
C GLU A 211 -13.10 18.34 7.85
N ALA A 212 -12.64 17.36 7.05
CA ALA A 212 -11.45 16.58 7.36
C ALA A 212 -10.16 17.42 7.22
N PRO A 213 -9.09 17.12 7.99
CA PRO A 213 -7.81 17.80 7.86
C PRO A 213 -7.19 17.64 6.47
N LEU A 214 -6.86 18.78 5.83
CA LEU A 214 -6.23 18.86 4.51
C LEU A 214 -4.70 18.94 4.61
N ASP A 215 -4.09 17.87 5.12
CA ASP A 215 -2.64 17.74 5.34
C ASP A 215 -2.03 16.56 4.55
N THR A 216 -2.74 16.09 3.52
CA THR A 216 -2.40 14.87 2.77
C THR A 216 -2.36 15.14 1.27
N MET A 217 -1.40 14.57 0.56
CA MET A 217 -1.31 14.65 -0.90
C MET A 217 -0.85 13.36 -1.57
N ALA A 218 -1.10 13.18 -2.86
CA ALA A 218 -0.35 12.27 -3.71
C ALA A 218 0.54 13.07 -4.66
N TYR A 219 1.78 12.64 -4.89
CA TYR A 219 2.65 13.29 -5.87
C TYR A 219 2.22 12.91 -7.29
N PRO A 220 2.11 13.87 -8.24
CA PRO A 220 1.91 13.58 -9.65
C PRO A 220 2.94 12.57 -10.16
N PHE A 221 2.46 11.51 -10.80
CA PHE A 221 3.29 10.39 -11.30
C PHE A 221 4.13 9.68 -10.21
N GLY A 222 3.85 9.95 -8.93
CA GLY A 222 4.66 9.51 -7.78
C GLY A 222 6.08 10.10 -7.72
N ILE A 223 6.36 11.18 -8.46
CA ILE A 223 7.70 11.77 -8.57
C ILE A 223 7.85 12.94 -7.60
N THR A 224 8.92 12.91 -6.81
CA THR A 224 9.34 14.01 -5.93
C THR A 224 10.87 14.13 -5.86
N SER A 225 11.37 15.17 -5.19
CA SER A 225 12.77 15.38 -4.83
C SER A 225 12.87 15.88 -3.39
N PRO A 226 14.04 15.82 -2.73
CA PRO A 226 14.19 16.36 -1.37
C PRO A 226 13.77 17.84 -1.26
N GLU A 227 14.04 18.64 -2.28
CA GLU A 227 13.63 20.05 -2.33
C GLU A 227 12.12 20.20 -2.49
N ALA A 228 11.49 19.47 -3.42
CA ALA A 228 10.03 19.50 -3.61
C ALA A 228 9.30 19.02 -2.33
N THR A 229 9.75 17.91 -1.74
CA THR A 229 9.22 17.37 -0.48
C THR A 229 9.32 18.39 0.66
N ALA A 230 10.43 19.14 0.75
CA ALA A 230 10.59 20.17 1.77
C ALA A 230 9.59 21.33 1.59
N LEU A 231 9.34 21.77 0.36
CA LEU A 231 8.39 22.83 0.03
C LEU A 231 6.94 22.39 0.27
N VAL A 232 6.61 21.16 -0.11
CA VAL A 232 5.32 20.50 0.17
C VAL A 232 5.05 20.46 1.68
N ARG A 233 6.05 20.05 2.47
CA ARG A 233 5.95 20.06 3.94
C ARG A 233 5.77 21.48 4.47
N GLN A 234 6.48 22.45 3.92
CA GLN A 234 6.35 23.85 4.31
C GLN A 234 4.93 24.39 4.04
N ALA A 235 4.26 23.90 3.00
CA ALA A 235 2.87 24.23 2.69
C ALA A 235 1.83 23.51 3.58
N GLY A 236 2.27 22.77 4.61
CA GLY A 236 1.40 22.15 5.60
C GLY A 236 1.02 20.69 5.32
N ILE A 237 1.53 20.09 4.25
CA ILE A 237 1.36 18.65 3.99
C ILE A 237 2.22 17.84 4.98
N ARG A 238 1.58 16.90 5.67
CA ARG A 238 2.20 15.99 6.65
C ARG A 238 2.33 14.56 6.13
N TYR A 239 1.48 14.18 5.18
CA TYR A 239 1.44 12.84 4.59
C TYR A 239 1.44 12.94 3.07
N ALA A 240 2.38 12.30 2.39
CA ALA A 240 2.45 12.34 0.93
C ALA A 240 2.72 10.97 0.33
N PHE A 241 1.92 10.61 -0.69
CA PHE A 241 1.92 9.30 -1.32
C PHE A 241 2.69 9.30 -2.64
N THR A 242 3.49 8.25 -2.84
CA THR A 242 4.26 7.95 -4.07
C THR A 242 3.64 6.76 -4.80
N ILE A 243 4.28 6.27 -5.86
CA ILE A 243 3.87 5.04 -6.56
C ILE A 243 4.83 3.87 -6.31
N SER A 244 5.68 3.97 -5.28
CA SER A 244 6.59 2.88 -4.90
C SER A 244 5.77 1.64 -4.55
N PRO A 245 5.92 0.52 -5.28
CA PRO A 245 5.03 -0.63 -5.17
C PRO A 245 5.41 -1.50 -3.96
N GLU A 246 5.25 -0.97 -2.75
CA GLU A 246 5.61 -1.58 -1.47
C GLU A 246 4.47 -1.47 -0.45
N MET A 247 4.63 -2.13 0.70
CA MET A 247 3.74 -1.94 1.85
C MET A 247 4.11 -0.67 2.61
N ALA A 248 3.11 0.06 3.11
CA ALA A 248 3.35 1.14 4.06
C ALA A 248 3.60 0.54 5.45
N THR A 249 4.80 0.78 5.99
CA THR A 249 5.21 0.37 7.33
C THR A 249 5.35 1.59 8.23
N ARG A 250 5.47 1.40 9.55
CA ARG A 250 5.68 2.50 10.50
C ARG A 250 6.97 3.29 10.25
N SER A 251 7.97 2.64 9.67
CA SER A 251 9.25 3.25 9.35
C SER A 251 9.25 3.99 8.01
N ALA A 252 8.17 3.92 7.23
CA ALA A 252 8.06 4.68 6.01
C ALA A 252 8.09 6.19 6.33
N ASP A 253 8.84 6.95 5.53
CA ASP A 253 8.76 8.40 5.59
C ASP A 253 7.32 8.82 5.27
N ARG A 254 6.71 9.60 6.16
CA ARG A 254 5.32 10.06 6.02
C ARG A 254 5.13 10.89 4.75
N LEU A 255 6.20 11.48 4.21
CA LEU A 255 6.16 12.22 2.95
C LEU A 255 6.59 11.40 1.74
N LEU A 256 6.77 10.08 1.88
CA LEU A 256 7.11 9.14 0.79
C LEU A 256 6.35 7.81 0.93
N ILE A 257 5.07 7.86 1.27
CA ILE A 257 4.24 6.67 1.52
C ILE A 257 4.11 5.84 0.23
N PRO A 258 4.43 4.54 0.26
CA PRO A 258 4.33 3.67 -0.93
C PRO A 258 2.88 3.32 -1.27
N ARG A 259 2.62 3.02 -2.55
CA ARG A 259 1.31 2.57 -3.06
C ARG A 259 1.45 1.48 -4.09
N ILE A 260 0.49 0.56 -4.08
CA ILE A 260 0.35 -0.55 -5.01
C ILE A 260 -0.67 -0.15 -6.07
N ASN A 261 -0.25 -0.12 -7.34
CA ASN A 261 -1.20 0.07 -8.44
C ASN A 261 -2.21 -1.09 -8.46
N ALA A 262 -3.50 -0.76 -8.39
CA ALA A 262 -4.61 -1.70 -8.38
C ALA A 262 -5.65 -1.42 -9.48
N GLY A 263 -5.67 -0.19 -10.03
CA GLY A 263 -6.61 0.27 -11.04
C GLY A 263 -6.09 0.12 -12.47
N SER A 264 -6.18 -1.08 -13.03
CA SER A 264 -5.85 -1.36 -14.43
C SER A 264 -6.71 -2.50 -14.97
N PRO A 265 -7.02 -2.57 -16.29
CA PRO A 265 -7.95 -3.57 -16.82
C PRO A 265 -7.47 -5.02 -16.63
N GLY A 266 -6.16 -5.23 -16.53
CA GLY A 266 -5.55 -6.56 -16.35
C GLY A 266 -5.39 -7.02 -14.90
N ILE A 267 -5.71 -6.18 -13.90
CA ILE A 267 -5.54 -6.53 -12.49
C ILE A 267 -6.81 -7.22 -12.00
N THR A 268 -6.85 -8.55 -12.12
CA THR A 268 -7.95 -9.35 -11.55
C THR A 268 -7.91 -9.35 -10.01
N PRO A 269 -9.01 -9.72 -9.32
CA PRO A 269 -9.02 -9.83 -7.87
C PRO A 269 -7.91 -10.74 -7.31
N GLU A 270 -7.64 -11.88 -7.96
CA GLU A 270 -6.56 -12.80 -7.59
C GLU A 270 -5.18 -12.20 -7.84
N LEU A 271 -5.02 -11.42 -8.92
CA LEU A 271 -3.75 -10.75 -9.20
C LEU A 271 -3.49 -9.62 -8.21
N LEU A 272 -4.52 -8.86 -7.81
CA LEU A 272 -4.42 -7.84 -6.77
C LEU A 272 -4.03 -8.48 -5.43
N HIS A 273 -4.72 -9.54 -5.02
CA HIS A 273 -4.41 -10.29 -3.80
C HIS A 273 -2.95 -10.76 -3.77
N ARG A 274 -2.49 -11.42 -4.84
CA ARG A 274 -1.09 -11.86 -4.97
C ARG A 274 -0.11 -10.69 -5.00
N SER A 275 -0.50 -9.57 -5.61
CA SER A 275 0.31 -8.35 -5.66
C SER A 275 0.55 -7.77 -4.28
N ILE A 276 -0.48 -7.74 -3.42
CA ILE A 276 -0.33 -7.33 -2.02
C ILE A 276 0.59 -8.31 -1.28
N GLN A 277 0.33 -9.62 -1.37
CA GLN A 277 1.12 -10.63 -0.66
C GLN A 277 2.61 -10.60 -1.02
N ARG A 278 2.96 -10.38 -2.28
CA ARG A 278 4.36 -10.28 -2.74
C ARG A 278 5.13 -9.09 -2.16
N ARG A 279 4.43 -8.10 -1.61
CA ARG A 279 5.02 -6.85 -1.09
C ARG A 279 5.11 -6.83 0.43
N VAL A 280 4.49 -7.80 1.12
CA VAL A 280 4.54 -7.95 2.57
C VAL A 280 6.00 -8.00 3.02
N THR A 281 6.39 -7.02 3.84
CA THR A 281 7.73 -6.98 4.44
C THR A 281 7.71 -7.77 5.75
N ALA A 282 8.83 -8.37 6.14
CA ALA A 282 8.97 -8.89 7.50
C ALA A 282 9.14 -7.71 8.47
N GLN A 283 8.45 -7.71 9.62
CA GLN A 283 8.59 -6.65 10.64
C GLN A 283 9.54 -7.06 11.77
N PRO A 284 10.34 -6.13 12.32
CA PRO A 284 11.07 -6.33 13.57
C PRO A 284 10.09 -6.52 14.75
N GLY A 285 10.27 -7.58 15.56
CA GLY A 285 9.48 -7.82 16.78
C GLY A 285 8.39 -8.88 16.67
N ASN A 286 8.00 -9.28 15.46
CA ASN A 286 7.37 -10.60 15.27
C ASN A 286 8.45 -11.67 15.29
N ALA A 287 8.09 -12.94 15.58
CA ALA A 287 9.01 -14.04 15.35
C ALA A 287 9.55 -13.88 13.92
N PRO A 288 10.88 -13.72 13.75
CA PRO A 288 11.46 -13.35 12.47
C PRO A 288 11.02 -14.37 11.44
N LEU A 289 10.64 -13.92 10.24
CA LEU A 289 10.38 -14.84 9.15
C LEU A 289 11.66 -15.65 8.91
N ARG A 290 11.63 -16.95 9.21
CA ARG A 290 12.82 -17.80 9.13
C ARG A 290 12.81 -18.60 7.83
N LEU A 291 13.96 -18.62 7.17
CA LEU A 291 14.19 -19.42 5.98
C LEU A 291 15.01 -20.66 6.34
N ASP A 292 14.72 -21.80 5.73
CA ASP A 292 15.68 -22.90 5.67
C ASP A 292 16.86 -22.46 4.78
N VAL A 293 18.07 -22.42 5.36
CA VAL A 293 19.22 -21.82 4.69
C VAL A 293 19.63 -22.61 3.46
N ALA A 294 19.52 -23.95 3.49
CA ALA A 294 19.87 -24.80 2.36
C ALA A 294 18.93 -24.57 1.17
N THR A 295 17.62 -24.59 1.41
CA THR A 295 16.60 -24.31 0.38
C THR A 295 16.77 -22.89 -0.19
N ALA A 296 16.98 -21.89 0.66
CA ALA A 296 17.19 -20.52 0.20
C ALA A 296 18.47 -20.37 -0.62
N ALA A 297 19.56 -21.05 -0.23
CA ALA A 297 20.81 -21.04 -0.97
C ALA A 297 20.61 -21.64 -2.37
N GLU A 298 19.96 -22.80 -2.48
CA GLU A 298 19.68 -23.46 -3.76
C GLU A 298 18.86 -22.54 -4.69
N GLN A 299 17.78 -21.95 -4.18
CA GLN A 299 16.91 -21.04 -4.95
C GLN A 299 17.63 -19.77 -5.42
N LEU A 300 18.68 -19.34 -4.71
CA LEU A 300 19.51 -18.19 -5.04
C LEU A 300 20.78 -18.57 -5.83
N GLY A 301 20.88 -19.81 -6.33
CA GLY A 301 22.01 -20.28 -7.13
C GLY A 301 23.29 -20.53 -6.32
N GLY A 302 23.14 -20.93 -5.06
CA GLY A 302 24.21 -21.24 -4.12
C GLY A 302 24.07 -22.65 -3.51
N SER A 303 24.82 -22.88 -2.43
CA SER A 303 24.78 -24.13 -1.67
C SER A 303 24.99 -23.89 -0.19
N ALA A 304 24.47 -24.78 0.65
CA ALA A 304 24.76 -24.78 2.09
C ALA A 304 24.99 -26.19 2.61
N VAL A 305 26.05 -26.38 3.41
CA VAL A 305 26.44 -27.68 3.98
C VAL A 305 26.70 -27.52 5.48
N LEU A 306 26.17 -28.42 6.30
CA LEU A 306 26.42 -28.43 7.73
C LEU A 306 27.70 -29.20 8.05
N GLU A 307 28.71 -28.53 8.58
CA GLU A 307 30.02 -29.12 8.92
C GLU A 307 30.46 -28.64 10.31
N GLY A 308 30.80 -29.57 11.20
CA GLY A 308 31.36 -29.23 12.51
C GLY A 308 30.47 -28.34 13.39
N GLY A 309 29.14 -28.42 13.25
CA GLY A 309 28.19 -27.61 14.02
C GLY A 309 27.94 -26.20 13.46
N ALA A 310 28.59 -25.84 12.36
CA ALA A 310 28.36 -24.60 11.63
C ALA A 310 27.87 -24.88 10.21
N LEU A 311 27.03 -24.00 9.67
CA LEU A 311 26.57 -24.11 8.29
C LEU A 311 27.48 -23.29 7.38
N GLN A 312 28.12 -23.97 6.43
CA GLN A 312 28.92 -23.37 5.36
C GLN A 312 28.00 -22.99 4.21
N LEU A 313 27.79 -21.69 4.01
CA LEU A 313 26.93 -21.13 2.97
C LEU A 313 27.80 -20.52 1.86
N ARG A 314 27.55 -20.90 0.61
CA ARG A 314 28.16 -20.31 -0.58
C ARG A 314 27.08 -19.69 -1.45
N LEU A 315 27.19 -18.38 -1.70
CA LEU A 315 26.27 -17.62 -2.54
C LEU A 315 27.04 -16.57 -3.34
N ARG A 316 26.79 -16.50 -4.66
CA ARG A 316 27.40 -15.52 -5.59
C ARG A 316 28.92 -15.35 -5.43
N GLY A 317 29.65 -16.46 -5.30
CA GLY A 317 31.10 -16.46 -5.16
C GLY A 317 31.63 -16.03 -3.78
N GLN A 318 30.75 -15.80 -2.80
CA GLN A 318 31.11 -15.49 -1.43
C GLN A 318 30.83 -16.68 -0.51
N ALA A 319 31.69 -16.85 0.50
CA ALA A 319 31.58 -17.89 1.50
C ALA A 319 31.25 -17.28 2.86
N PHE A 320 30.29 -17.89 3.53
CA PHE A 320 29.81 -17.49 4.85
C PHE A 320 29.77 -18.71 5.77
N THR A 321 30.09 -18.51 7.04
CA THR A 321 29.93 -19.56 8.06
C THR A 321 28.93 -19.09 9.10
N LEU A 322 27.82 -19.81 9.23
CA LEU A 322 26.75 -19.52 10.20
C LEU A 322 26.90 -20.44 11.41
N GLN A 323 27.12 -19.87 12.59
CA GLN A 323 27.19 -20.66 13.82
C GLN A 323 25.78 -21.01 14.31
N VAL A 324 25.45 -22.30 14.36
CA VAL A 324 24.12 -22.77 14.79
C VAL A 324 23.93 -22.49 16.28
N ASN A 325 22.74 -22.03 16.65
CA ASN A 325 22.35 -21.56 17.99
C ASN A 325 23.09 -20.30 18.47
N ALA A 326 23.64 -19.51 17.55
CA ALA A 326 24.33 -18.27 17.86
C ALA A 326 23.90 -17.11 16.95
N LYS A 327 24.10 -15.88 17.43
CA LYS A 327 23.88 -14.63 16.68
C LYS A 327 25.12 -14.21 15.87
N THR A 328 25.91 -15.17 15.43
CA THR A 328 27.23 -14.90 14.82
C THR A 328 27.39 -15.63 13.50
N ALA A 329 27.79 -14.88 12.49
CA ALA A 329 28.23 -15.39 11.22
C ALA A 329 29.64 -14.86 10.89
N THR A 330 30.30 -15.47 9.91
CA THR A 330 31.47 -14.87 9.25
C THR A 330 31.21 -14.70 7.77
N ARG A 331 31.81 -13.66 7.18
CA ARG A 331 31.92 -13.44 5.74
C ARG A 331 33.41 -13.40 5.41
N GLY A 332 33.94 -14.49 4.86
CA GLY A 332 35.39 -14.71 4.85
C GLY A 332 35.96 -14.71 6.28
N GLN A 333 36.89 -13.79 6.58
CA GLN A 333 37.49 -13.64 7.92
C GLN A 333 36.76 -12.62 8.81
N THR A 334 35.79 -11.86 8.26
CA THR A 334 35.10 -10.81 9.01
C THR A 334 33.92 -11.39 9.78
N ARG A 335 33.84 -11.09 11.09
CA ARG A 335 32.70 -11.46 11.93
C ARG A 335 31.52 -10.53 11.69
N VAL A 336 30.33 -11.10 11.56
CA VAL A 336 29.05 -10.41 11.42
C VAL A 336 28.16 -10.80 12.60
N ILE A 337 27.58 -9.81 13.27
CA ILE A 337 26.60 -10.02 14.34
C ILE A 337 25.21 -9.97 13.72
N LEU A 338 24.44 -11.04 13.91
CA LEU A 338 23.06 -11.17 13.46
C LEU A 338 22.11 -10.62 14.53
N ARG A 339 20.94 -10.16 14.10
CA ARG A 339 19.88 -9.69 15.00
C ARG A 339 19.27 -10.88 15.75
N GLU A 340 19.03 -11.97 15.04
CA GLU A 340 18.41 -13.20 15.52
C GLU A 340 19.39 -14.38 15.49
N PRO A 341 19.28 -15.35 16.40
CA PRO A 341 20.17 -16.51 16.37
C PRO A 341 19.87 -17.33 15.13
N VAL A 342 20.90 -17.96 14.54
CA VAL A 342 20.70 -19.08 13.60
C VAL A 342 20.21 -20.26 14.43
N LEU A 343 19.15 -20.94 14.00
CA LEU A 343 18.48 -21.97 14.80
C LEU A 343 18.34 -23.26 14.04
N ARG A 344 18.41 -24.38 14.75
CA ARG A 344 18.01 -25.68 14.21
C ARG A 344 16.55 -25.96 14.57
N VAL A 345 15.68 -26.03 13.57
CA VAL A 345 14.24 -26.24 13.73
C VAL A 345 13.83 -27.44 12.87
N HIS A 346 13.26 -28.48 13.49
CA HIS A 346 12.88 -29.73 12.81
C HIS A 346 13.99 -30.32 11.90
N GLY A 347 15.23 -30.34 12.41
CA GLY A 347 16.41 -30.86 11.69
C GLY A 347 17.02 -29.90 10.66
N ARG A 348 16.32 -28.82 10.31
CA ARG A 348 16.77 -27.80 9.33
C ARG A 348 17.46 -26.63 10.01
N VAL A 349 18.48 -26.07 9.36
CA VAL A 349 19.16 -24.86 9.84
C VAL A 349 18.46 -23.66 9.24
N THR A 350 18.01 -22.77 10.11
CA THR A 350 17.20 -21.61 9.74
C THR A 350 17.86 -20.30 10.12
N ILE A 351 17.66 -19.28 9.30
CA ILE A 351 18.11 -17.89 9.54
C ILE A 351 16.91 -16.94 9.36
N ALA A 352 16.88 -15.82 10.07
CA ALA A 352 15.92 -14.76 9.80
C ALA A 352 16.14 -14.17 8.40
N LEU A 353 15.06 -13.88 7.66
CA LEU A 353 15.12 -13.29 6.32
C LEU A 353 15.95 -11.99 6.32
N ASP A 354 15.70 -11.11 7.29
CA ASP A 354 16.42 -9.83 7.41
C ASP A 354 17.91 -10.01 7.68
N ASP A 355 18.28 -11.00 8.50
CA ASP A 355 19.68 -11.32 8.76
C ASP A 355 20.37 -11.93 7.54
N LEU A 356 19.66 -12.76 6.76
CA LEU A 356 20.20 -13.27 5.49
C LEU A 356 20.39 -12.14 4.48
N GLN A 357 19.40 -11.26 4.30
CA GLN A 357 19.49 -10.09 3.43
C GLN A 357 20.68 -9.19 3.81
N ALA A 358 20.84 -8.89 5.10
CA ALA A 358 21.93 -8.08 5.61
C ALA A 358 23.29 -8.77 5.42
N LEU A 359 23.38 -10.08 5.66
CA LEU A 359 24.60 -10.86 5.55
C LEU A 359 25.13 -10.90 4.11
N ILE A 360 24.23 -11.15 3.14
CA ILE A 360 24.59 -11.26 1.73
C ILE A 360 24.57 -9.91 1.00
N GLY A 361 24.01 -8.87 1.63
CA GLY A 361 23.87 -7.54 1.06
C GLY A 361 22.90 -7.48 -0.12
N LEU A 362 21.89 -8.35 -0.15
CA LEU A 362 20.90 -8.41 -1.22
C LEU A 362 19.49 -8.30 -0.64
N PRO A 363 18.64 -7.44 -1.20
CA PRO A 363 17.23 -7.45 -0.85
C PRO A 363 16.61 -8.73 -1.41
N LEU A 364 15.84 -9.43 -0.59
CA LEU A 364 15.19 -10.68 -0.93
C LEU A 364 13.66 -10.53 -0.84
N VAL A 365 12.95 -11.37 -1.58
CA VAL A 365 11.50 -11.56 -1.46
C VAL A 365 11.26 -13.01 -1.09
N TYR A 366 10.48 -13.24 -0.03
CA TYR A 366 10.00 -14.57 0.33
C TYR A 366 8.52 -14.69 0.01
N THR A 367 8.12 -15.80 -0.60
CA THR A 367 6.72 -16.13 -0.91
C THR A 367 6.26 -17.25 0.01
N PRO A 368 5.50 -16.97 1.09
CA PRO A 368 5.09 -17.99 2.06
C PRO A 368 4.29 -19.14 1.45
N ALA A 369 3.45 -18.84 0.44
CA ALA A 369 2.60 -19.84 -0.21
C ALA A 369 3.38 -20.93 -0.94
N THR A 370 4.57 -20.62 -1.45
CA THR A 370 5.39 -21.55 -2.24
C THR A 370 6.72 -21.88 -1.56
N GLY A 371 7.03 -21.22 -0.45
CA GLY A 371 8.33 -21.32 0.22
C GLY A 371 9.50 -20.81 -0.64
N THR A 372 9.23 -19.96 -1.64
CA THR A 372 10.24 -19.49 -2.59
C THR A 372 10.91 -18.21 -2.11
N VAL A 373 12.24 -18.15 -2.23
CA VAL A 373 13.12 -17.02 -1.98
C VAL A 373 13.70 -16.58 -3.32
N ALA A 374 13.65 -15.27 -3.61
CA ALA A 374 14.26 -14.69 -4.80
C ALA A 374 14.89 -13.33 -4.49
N GLU A 375 15.83 -12.89 -5.32
CA GLU A 375 16.36 -11.52 -5.26
C GLU A 375 15.25 -10.51 -5.58
N ARG A 376 15.15 -9.44 -4.78
CA ARG A 376 14.23 -8.33 -5.04
C ARG A 376 14.77 -7.56 -6.23
N VAL A 377 14.14 -7.72 -7.39
CA VAL A 377 14.42 -6.89 -8.56
C VAL A 377 13.65 -5.58 -8.40
N THR A 378 14.37 -4.46 -8.29
CA THR A 378 13.75 -3.13 -8.38
C THR A 378 13.08 -3.02 -9.74
N PRO A 379 11.79 -2.66 -9.83
CA PRO A 379 11.17 -2.41 -11.13
C PRO A 379 11.93 -1.30 -11.83
N SER A 380 12.59 -1.62 -12.96
CA SER A 380 12.87 -0.60 -13.96
C SER A 380 11.56 -0.34 -14.68
N VAL A 381 10.93 0.79 -14.37
CA VAL A 381 9.85 1.29 -15.22
C VAL A 381 10.54 1.80 -16.49
N LYS A 382 10.34 1.09 -17.59
CA LYS A 382 10.54 1.65 -18.92
C LYS A 382 9.43 2.63 -19.24
#